data_AF-A0A2U1E5R9-F1
#
_entry.id   AF-A0A2U1E5R9-F1
#
_cell.length_a   1.000
_cell.length_b   1.000
_cell.length_c   1.000
_cell.angle_alpha   90.00
_cell.angle_beta   90.00
_cell.angle_gamma   90.00
#
_symmetry.space_group_name_H-M   'P 1'
#
loop_
_entity.id
_entity.type
_entity.pdbx_description
1 polymer ?
#
loop_
_entity_poly.entity_id
_entity_poly.type
_entity_poly.pdbx_seq_one_letter_code
_entity_poly.pdbx_strand_id
1 'polypeptide(L)'
;MKSQETWDFSQNLIGKYWKALGLVLLPLSNATLAIMNGCNIDTIGKVVGVIEIVQCTFMIGATFAVSSKLKKVFDANGVRK
;
A
#
# COMPACT_ATOMS: atom_id res chain seq x y z
N MET A 1 8.89 6.57 -17.63
CA MET A 1 7.57 6.16 -18.17
C MET A 1 7.40 6.84 -19.52
N LYS A 2 6.93 6.10 -20.53
CA LYS A 2 7.14 6.47 -21.95
C LYS A 2 5.96 7.23 -22.58
N SER A 3 4.79 7.25 -21.93
CA SER A 3 3.60 8.02 -22.34
C SER A 3 2.86 8.59 -21.12
N GLN A 4 2.14 9.70 -21.29
CA GLN A 4 1.31 10.33 -20.24
C GLN A 4 0.19 9.37 -19.77
N GLU A 5 -0.41 8.62 -20.69
CA GLU A 5 -1.41 7.60 -20.36
C GLU A 5 -0.86 6.51 -19.42
N THR A 6 0.40 6.08 -19.63
CA THR A 6 1.04 5.09 -18.74
C THR A 6 1.19 5.63 -17.32
N TRP A 7 1.53 6.92 -17.18
CA TRP A 7 1.64 7.59 -15.89
C TRP A 7 0.28 7.68 -15.19
N ASP A 8 -0.74 8.21 -15.88
CA ASP A 8 -2.08 8.39 -15.30
C ASP A 8 -2.74 7.06 -14.93
N PHE A 9 -2.51 6.00 -15.72
CA PHE A 9 -2.99 4.66 -15.38
C PHE A 9 -2.28 4.08 -14.16
N SER A 10 -0.96 4.25 -14.03
CA SER A 10 -0.18 3.82 -12.86
C SER A 10 -0.66 4.51 -11.59
N GLN A 11 -0.83 5.85 -11.65
CA GLN A 11 -1.27 6.65 -10.52
C GLN A 11 -2.70 6.32 -10.08
N ASN A 12 -3.60 6.08 -11.04
CA ASN A 12 -4.97 5.65 -10.71
C ASN A 12 -5.00 4.26 -10.06
N LEU A 13 -4.19 3.31 -10.54
CA LEU A 13 -4.10 1.98 -9.94
C LEU A 13 -3.49 2.03 -8.55
N ILE A 14 -2.35 2.70 -8.38
CA ILE A 14 -1.68 2.80 -7.07
C ILE A 14 -2.58 3.53 -6.06
N GLY A 15 -3.27 4.58 -6.49
CA GLY A 15 -4.24 5.31 -5.67
C GLY A 15 -5.42 4.45 -5.24
N LYS A 16 -5.92 3.54 -6.09
CA LYS A 16 -6.96 2.57 -5.71
C LYS A 16 -6.46 1.58 -4.65
N TYR A 17 -5.27 1.01 -4.84
CA TYR A 17 -4.68 0.09 -3.87
C TYR A 17 -4.39 0.77 -2.54
N TRP A 18 -3.84 1.97 -2.56
CA TRP A 18 -3.59 2.77 -1.36
C TRP A 18 -4.87 3.17 -0.63
N LYS A 19 -5.93 3.57 -1.34
CA LYS A 19 -7.23 3.85 -0.70
C LYS A 19 -7.82 2.62 -0.04
N ALA A 20 -7.80 1.47 -0.71
CA ALA A 20 -8.31 0.22 -0.13
C ALA A 20 -7.50 -0.21 1.09
N LEU A 21 -6.17 -0.20 0.99
CA LEU A 21 -5.27 -0.52 2.11
C LEU A 21 -5.43 0.46 3.27
N GLY A 22 -5.49 1.76 3.00
CA GLY A 22 -5.70 2.81 4.01
C GLY A 22 -7.03 2.66 4.76
N LEU A 23 -8.09 2.26 4.06
CA LEU A 23 -9.40 2.03 4.66
C LEU A 23 -9.41 0.79 5.58
N VAL A 24 -8.57 -0.20 5.31
CA VAL A 24 -8.35 -1.36 6.21
C VAL A 24 -7.39 -1.03 7.36
N LEU A 25 -6.37 -0.21 7.09
CA LEU A 25 -5.39 0.23 8.09
C LEU A 25 -6.03 1.07 9.20
N LEU A 26 -6.93 1.99 8.83
CA LEU A 26 -7.59 2.90 9.75
C LEU A 26 -8.28 2.20 10.94
N PRO A 27 -9.20 1.23 10.71
CA PRO A 27 -9.84 0.51 11.80
C PRO A 27 -8.84 -0.38 12.54
N LEU A 28 -7.83 -0.94 11.86
CA LEU A 28 -6.79 -1.75 12.50
C LEU A 28 -5.97 -0.92 13.49
N SER A 29 -5.54 0.28 13.11
CA SER A 29 -4.81 1.20 13.99
C SER A 29 -5.68 1.64 15.17
N ASN A 30 -6.94 2.02 14.93
CA ASN A 30 -7.86 2.39 16.00
C ASN A 30 -8.12 1.23 16.97
N ALA A 31 -8.29 0.00 16.47
CA ALA A 31 -8.44 -1.19 17.30
C ALA A 31 -7.18 -1.46 18.14
N THR A 32 -6.00 -1.30 17.52
CA THR A 32 -4.71 -1.48 18.20
C THR A 32 -4.56 -0.48 19.36
N LEU A 33 -4.89 0.79 19.14
CA LEU A 33 -4.91 1.82 20.19
C LEU A 33 -5.92 1.51 21.31
N ALA A 34 -7.12 1.03 20.95
CA ALA A 34 -8.16 0.69 21.93
C ALA A 34 -7.77 -0.50 22.82
N ILE A 35 -7.16 -1.54 22.25
CA ILE A 35 -6.72 -2.75 22.97
C ILE A 35 -5.53 -2.45 23.88
N MET A 36 -4.63 -1.56 23.44
CA MET A 36 -3.38 -1.28 24.15
C MET A 36 -3.50 -0.17 25.20
N ASN A 37 -4.72 0.32 25.46
CA ASN A 37 -4.97 1.30 26.51
C ASN A 37 -4.65 0.70 27.89
N GLY A 38 -3.57 1.15 28.53
CA GLY A 38 -3.10 0.64 29.82
C GLY A 38 -1.92 -0.36 29.76
N CYS A 39 -1.40 -0.69 28.57
CA CYS A 39 -0.18 -1.50 28.43
C CYS A 39 1.11 -0.69 28.64
N ASN A 40 2.21 -1.39 28.96
CA ASN A 40 3.55 -0.80 29.04
C ASN A 40 4.05 -0.39 27.64
N ILE A 41 4.67 0.79 27.56
CA ILE A 41 5.24 1.38 26.33
C ILE A 41 6.15 0.41 25.57
N ASP A 42 6.95 -0.41 26.27
CA ASP A 42 7.82 -1.39 25.61
C ASP A 42 7.03 -2.46 24.83
N THR A 43 5.90 -2.90 25.38
CA THR A 43 4.99 -3.84 24.71
C THR A 43 4.26 -3.18 23.55
N ILE A 44 3.81 -1.94 23.75
CA ILE A 44 3.17 -1.11 22.72
C ILE A 44 4.10 -0.95 21.52
N GLY A 45 5.36 -0.58 21.76
CA GLY A 45 6.35 -0.34 20.72
C GLY A 45 6.66 -1.58 19.89
N LYS A 46 6.79 -2.75 20.54
CA LYS A 46 7.02 -4.03 19.84
C LYS A 46 5.86 -4.41 18.93
N VAL A 47 4.63 -4.30 19.43
CA VAL A 47 3.42 -4.67 18.67
C VAL A 47 3.20 -3.72 17.49
N VAL A 48 3.24 -2.40 17.74
CA VAL A 48 3.07 -1.39 16.68
C VAL A 48 4.19 -1.48 15.65
N GLY A 49 5.44 -1.69 16.08
CA GLY A 49 6.58 -1.83 15.17
C GLY A 49 6.44 -3.02 14.21
N VAL A 50 5.98 -4.18 14.70
CA VAL A 50 5.72 -5.34 13.83
C VAL A 50 4.59 -5.05 12.85
N ILE A 51 3.50 -4.43 13.33
CA ILE A 51 2.37 -4.05 12.47
C ILE A 51 2.84 -3.08 11.37
N GLU A 52 3.63 -2.06 11.71
CA GLU A 52 4.16 -1.08 10.77
C GLU A 52 5.08 -1.71 9.70
N ILE A 53 5.95 -2.65 10.09
CA ILE A 53 6.80 -3.39 9.14
C ILE A 53 5.95 -4.17 8.13
N VAL A 54 4.88 -4.83 8.60
CA VAL A 54 3.95 -5.56 7.73
C VAL A 54 3.21 -4.60 6.79
N GLN A 55 2.75 -3.45 7.30
CA GLN A 55 2.07 -2.41 6.50
C GLN A 55 3.00 -1.88 5.41
N CYS A 56 4.24 -1.53 5.74
CA CYS A 56 5.25 -1.07 4.78
C CYS A 56 5.52 -2.11 3.69
N THR A 57 5.63 -3.39 4.06
CA THR A 57 5.83 -4.49 3.10
C THR A 57 4.67 -4.60 2.13
N PHE A 58 3.43 -4.49 2.61
CA PHE A 58 2.22 -4.48 1.77
C PHE A 58 2.20 -3.28 0.80
N MET A 59 2.61 -2.09 1.28
CA MET A 59 2.66 -0.88 0.44
C MET A 59 3.69 -1.01 -0.68
N ILE A 60 4.87 -1.56 -0.39
CA ILE A 60 5.90 -1.86 -1.41
C ILE A 60 5.35 -2.90 -2.41
N GLY A 61 4.69 -3.95 -1.92
CA GLY A 61 4.05 -4.95 -2.76
C GLY A 61 3.00 -4.38 -3.72
N ALA A 62 2.22 -3.39 -3.29
CA ALA A 62 1.26 -2.69 -4.16
C ALA A 62 1.95 -2.00 -5.35
N THR A 63 3.13 -1.42 -5.16
CA THR A 63 3.94 -0.82 -6.24
C THR A 63 4.38 -1.86 -7.27
N PHE A 64 4.79 -3.04 -6.82
CA PHE A 64 5.11 -4.16 -7.72
C PHE A 64 3.88 -4.70 -8.45
N ALA A 65 2.73 -4.78 -7.77
CA ALA A 65 1.48 -5.22 -8.39
C ALA A 65 1.02 -4.25 -9.50
N VAL A 66 1.12 -2.95 -9.26
CA VAL A 66 0.87 -1.90 -10.26
C VAL A 66 1.84 -2.07 -11.44
N SER A 67 3.12 -2.28 -11.18
CA SER A 67 4.13 -2.47 -12.23
C SER A 67 3.86 -3.73 -13.08
N SER A 68 3.42 -4.82 -12.46
CA SER A 68 3.03 -6.06 -13.15
C SER A 68 1.78 -5.87 -14.01
N LYS A 69 0.76 -5.15 -13.48
CA LYS A 69 -0.43 -4.76 -14.25
C LYS A 69 -0.08 -3.84 -15.41
N LEU A 70 0.88 -2.94 -15.24
CA LEU A 70 1.37 -2.06 -16.30
C LEU A 70 1.96 -2.83 -17.48
N LYS A 71 2.86 -3.79 -17.18
CA LYS A 71 3.48 -4.66 -18.20
C LYS A 71 2.48 -5.53 -18.97
N LYS A 72 1.30 -5.79 -18.38
CA LYS A 72 0.22 -6.55 -19.04
C LYS A 72 -0.61 -5.68 -19.98
N VAL A 73 -0.74 -4.38 -19.69
CA VAL A 73 -1.63 -3.45 -20.42
C VAL A 73 -0.86 -2.62 -21.46
N PHE A 74 0.43 -2.36 -21.24
CA PHE A 74 1.25 -1.52 -22.09
C PHE A 74 2.48 -2.27 -22.60
N ASP A 75 2.84 -2.02 -23.86
CA ASP A 75 4.11 -2.45 -24.48
C ASP A 75 5.30 -1.62 -23.91
N ALA A 76 6.54 -2.09 -24.11
CA ALA A 76 7.78 -1.36 -23.84
C ALA A 76 7.85 0.08 -24.42
N ASN A 77 7.02 0.42 -25.41
CA ASN A 77 6.84 1.76 -25.96
C ASN A 77 5.78 2.61 -25.25
N GLY A 78 5.06 2.06 -24.26
CA GLY A 78 3.99 2.78 -23.55
C GLY A 78 2.70 2.92 -24.36
N VAL A 79 2.55 2.13 -25.43
CA VAL A 79 1.32 1.99 -26.21
C VAL A 79 0.49 0.86 -25.60
N ARG A 80 -0.81 1.08 -25.47
CA ARG A 80 -1.75 0.07 -24.95
C ARG A 80 -1.79 -1.13 -25.89
N LYS A 81 -1.64 -2.32 -25.34
CA LYS A 81 -1.61 -3.58 -26.10
C LYS A 81 -3.00 -4.03 -26.50
#